data_AF-A0A928SWE9-F1
#
_entry.id   AF-A0A928SWE9-F1
#
_cell.length_a   1.000
_cell.length_b   1.000
_cell.length_c   1.000
_cell.angle_alpha   90.00
_cell.angle_beta   90.00
_cell.angle_gamma   90.00
#
_symmetry.space_group_name_H-M   'P 1'
#
loop_
_entity.id
_entity.type
_entity.pdbx_description
1 polymer ?
#
loop_
_entity_poly.entity_id
_entity_poly.type
_entity_poly.pdbx_seq_one_letter_code
_entity_poly.pdbx_strand_id
1 'polypeptide(L)'
;MEQRHRSQPPPLPPPVVTEVDEPEERISFVPEDDIEGGRLHVMYERLRHDDYAGAQLVAQSILEREPENHDAQQCLEMCNVELRKLYLSRVGDLGRIPQLSVEAEDLPQRVRDERSTHLLQLVNGLTPLATIVEASGLPQVEALGILSELFLRHVIEFEDE
;
A
#
# COMPACT_ATOMS: atom_id res chain seq x y z
N MET A 1 -9.39 -6.01 77.38
CA MET A 1 -10.83 -5.77 77.56
C MET A 1 -11.12 -4.39 76.98
N GLU A 2 -11.21 -4.32 75.65
CA GLU A 2 -12.46 -4.33 74.85
C GLU A 2 -12.90 -2.90 74.51
N GLN A 3 -12.31 -2.38 73.43
CA GLN A 3 -12.77 -1.15 72.79
C GLN A 3 -13.73 -1.51 71.65
N ARG A 4 -14.97 -1.10 71.91
CA ARG A 4 -16.13 -0.89 71.03
C ARG A 4 -15.78 -0.60 69.57
N HIS A 5 -16.31 -1.40 68.65
CA HIS A 5 -16.55 -0.93 67.28
C HIS A 5 -18.05 -0.98 66.96
N ARG A 6 -18.55 0.23 66.69
CA ARG A 6 -19.87 0.56 66.19
C ARG A 6 -20.10 -0.10 64.83
N SER A 7 -21.37 -0.40 64.59
CA SER A 7 -21.98 -0.87 63.36
C SER A 7 -21.54 -0.11 62.11
N GLN A 8 -21.25 -0.87 61.04
CA GLN A 8 -21.49 -0.42 59.66
C GLN A 8 -22.09 -1.61 58.88
N PRO A 9 -23.21 -1.44 58.18
CA PRO A 9 -23.88 -2.52 57.45
C PRO A 9 -23.04 -2.99 56.25
N PRO A 10 -23.22 -4.24 55.79
CA PRO A 10 -22.42 -4.79 54.69
C PRO A 10 -22.68 -4.02 53.38
N PRO A 11 -21.64 -3.61 52.64
CA PRO A 11 -21.83 -3.13 51.28
C PRO A 11 -22.29 -4.29 50.39
N LEU A 12 -23.25 -4.00 49.52
CA LEU A 12 -23.86 -4.90 48.54
C LEU A 12 -22.81 -5.63 47.69
N PRO A 13 -23.09 -6.86 47.22
CA PRO A 13 -22.20 -7.57 46.31
C PRO A 13 -22.01 -6.77 45.02
N PRO A 14 -20.81 -6.80 44.41
CA PRO A 14 -20.62 -6.26 43.06
C PRO A 14 -21.54 -7.02 42.08
N PRO A 15 -21.99 -6.36 40.99
CA PRO A 15 -22.83 -7.01 39.99
C PRO A 15 -22.07 -8.17 39.35
N VAL A 16 -22.68 -9.36 39.37
CA VAL A 16 -22.37 -10.41 38.41
C VAL A 16 -22.84 -9.93 37.04
N VAL A 17 -21.91 -9.45 36.23
CA VAL A 17 -21.99 -9.60 34.79
C VAL A 17 -21.08 -10.77 34.43
N THR A 18 -21.73 -11.92 34.28
CA THR A 18 -21.30 -13.03 33.44
C THR A 18 -21.09 -12.50 32.01
N GLU A 19 -20.29 -13.22 31.23
CA GLU A 19 -19.88 -12.91 29.84
C GLU A 19 -18.57 -12.12 29.73
N VAL A 20 -17.47 -12.76 30.17
CA VAL A 20 -16.21 -12.70 29.42
C VAL A 20 -16.44 -13.45 28.09
N ASP A 21 -17.10 -12.76 27.16
CA ASP A 21 -17.00 -13.01 25.72
C ASP A 21 -16.15 -11.88 25.15
N GLU A 22 -14.85 -11.98 25.37
CA GLU A 22 -13.87 -11.32 24.51
C GLU A 22 -12.96 -12.44 24.01
N PRO A 23 -12.99 -12.76 22.70
CA PRO A 23 -11.86 -13.43 22.09
C PRO A 23 -10.78 -12.36 22.04
N GLU A 24 -10.09 -12.10 23.15
CA GLU A 24 -8.77 -11.50 23.08
C GLU A 24 -7.93 -12.49 22.29
N GLU A 25 -7.85 -12.18 21.00
CA GLU A 25 -6.97 -12.75 20.02
C GLU A 25 -5.71 -13.18 20.75
N ARG A 26 -5.54 -14.51 20.83
CA ARG A 26 -4.21 -15.06 20.90
C ARG A 26 -3.44 -14.32 19.83
N ILE A 27 -2.66 -13.32 20.23
CA ILE A 27 -1.46 -12.94 19.54
C ILE A 27 -0.67 -14.24 19.59
N SER A 28 -0.91 -15.08 18.59
CA SER A 28 -0.12 -16.27 18.36
C SER A 28 1.27 -15.71 18.30
N PHE A 29 2.06 -16.06 19.30
CA PHE A 29 3.49 -15.97 19.21
C PHE A 29 3.84 -16.78 17.96
N VAL A 30 3.94 -16.07 16.83
CA VAL A 30 4.31 -16.64 15.54
C VAL A 30 5.79 -16.95 15.73
N PRO A 31 6.21 -18.22 15.86
CA PRO A 31 7.63 -18.53 15.93
C PRO A 31 8.31 -17.90 14.71
N GLU A 32 9.54 -17.42 14.84
CA GLU A 32 10.21 -16.63 13.80
C GLU A 32 10.35 -17.38 12.45
N ASP A 33 10.13 -18.71 12.43
CA ASP A 33 9.99 -19.58 11.25
C ASP A 33 8.59 -19.57 10.57
N ASP A 34 7.50 -19.21 11.28
CA ASP A 34 6.12 -19.10 10.73
C ASP A 34 5.86 -17.74 10.03
N ILE A 35 6.83 -16.83 10.04
CA ILE A 35 6.70 -15.53 9.38
C ILE A 35 6.61 -15.71 7.85
N GLU A 36 7.25 -16.74 7.30
CA GLU A 36 7.28 -17.00 5.86
C GLU A 36 5.94 -17.51 5.33
N GLY A 37 5.37 -18.54 5.99
CA GLY A 37 4.02 -19.02 5.71
C GLY A 37 2.96 -17.95 5.96
N GLY A 38 3.16 -17.12 6.98
CA GLY A 38 2.32 -15.94 7.24
C GLY A 38 2.36 -14.91 6.11
N ARG A 39 3.52 -14.65 5.50
CA ARG A 39 3.64 -13.67 4.40
C ARG A 39 3.03 -14.17 3.10
N LEU A 40 3.21 -15.44 2.75
CA LEU A 40 2.51 -16.03 1.60
C LEU A 40 1.00 -15.99 1.83
N HIS A 41 0.53 -16.29 3.04
CA HIS A 41 -0.88 -16.16 3.38
C HIS A 41 -1.40 -14.73 3.20
N VAL A 42 -0.68 -13.72 3.72
CA VAL A 42 -1.03 -12.31 3.54
C VAL A 42 -1.02 -11.89 2.06
N MET A 43 -0.07 -12.38 1.27
CA MET A 43 0.02 -12.14 -0.17
C MET A 43 -1.21 -12.67 -0.89
N TYR A 44 -1.60 -13.93 -0.66
CA TYR A 44 -2.78 -14.53 -1.28
C TYR A 44 -4.08 -13.89 -0.80
N GLU A 45 -4.16 -13.49 0.46
CA GLU A 45 -5.36 -12.81 0.98
C GLU A 45 -5.56 -11.46 0.28
N ARG A 46 -4.49 -10.69 0.05
CA ARG A 46 -4.56 -9.44 -0.72
C ARG A 46 -4.96 -9.69 -2.18
N LEU A 47 -4.43 -10.73 -2.81
CA LEU A 47 -4.86 -11.13 -4.16
C LEU A 47 -6.35 -11.47 -4.23
N ARG A 48 -6.89 -12.14 -3.21
CA ARG A 48 -8.33 -12.46 -3.12
C ARG A 48 -9.22 -11.24 -3.00
N HIS A 49 -8.67 -10.13 -2.53
CA HIS A 49 -9.34 -8.84 -2.40
C HIS A 49 -9.05 -7.88 -3.57
N ASP A 50 -8.45 -8.36 -4.66
CA ASP A 50 -8.02 -7.55 -5.81
C ASP A 50 -7.04 -6.42 -5.43
N ASP A 51 -6.39 -6.52 -4.26
CA ASP A 51 -5.34 -5.59 -3.81
C ASP A 51 -3.98 -6.01 -4.42
N TYR A 52 -3.86 -5.86 -5.74
CA TYR A 52 -2.66 -6.22 -6.48
C TYR A 52 -1.44 -5.39 -6.05
N ALA A 53 -1.63 -4.13 -5.65
CA ALA A 53 -0.54 -3.26 -5.20
C ALA A 53 0.02 -3.71 -3.84
N GLY A 54 -0.87 -4.03 -2.89
CA GLY A 54 -0.46 -4.60 -1.61
C GLY A 54 0.14 -6.00 -1.77
N ALA A 55 -0.41 -6.85 -2.63
CA ALA A 55 0.14 -8.17 -2.92
C ALA A 55 1.54 -8.08 -3.54
N GLN A 56 1.77 -7.15 -4.47
CA GLN A 56 3.08 -6.90 -5.07
C GLN A 56 4.11 -6.52 -4.00
N LEU A 57 3.76 -5.63 -3.07
CA LEU A 57 4.66 -5.20 -2.00
C LEU A 57 5.09 -6.38 -1.11
N VAL A 58 4.14 -7.25 -0.76
CA VAL A 58 4.42 -8.44 0.05
C VAL A 58 5.28 -9.43 -0.74
N ALA A 59 4.95 -9.70 -2.00
CA ALA A 59 5.73 -10.58 -2.87
C ALA A 59 7.17 -10.07 -3.03
N GLN A 60 7.37 -8.77 -3.21
CA GLN A 60 8.70 -8.18 -3.33
C GLN A 60 9.49 -8.30 -2.02
N SER A 61 8.85 -8.11 -0.87
CA SER A 61 9.49 -8.31 0.43
C SER A 61 9.87 -9.78 0.70
N ILE A 62 9.10 -10.74 0.17
CA ILE A 62 9.48 -12.16 0.19
C ILE A 62 10.72 -12.37 -0.68
N LEU A 63 10.72 -11.87 -1.91
CA LEU A 63 11.84 -12.04 -2.85
C LEU A 63 13.15 -11.35 -2.42
N GLU A 64 13.07 -10.27 -1.65
CA GLU A 64 14.24 -9.64 -1.03
C GLU A 64 14.98 -10.56 -0.07
N ARG A 65 14.26 -11.49 0.57
CA ARG A 65 14.81 -12.45 1.53
C ARG A 65 15.08 -13.80 0.86
N GLU A 66 14.20 -14.20 -0.04
CA GLU A 66 14.19 -15.48 -0.74
C GLU A 66 13.94 -15.28 -2.24
N PRO A 67 15.00 -14.94 -2.99
CA PRO A 67 14.87 -14.64 -4.41
C PRO A 67 14.44 -15.86 -5.25
N GLU A 68 14.57 -17.08 -4.71
CA GLU A 68 14.20 -18.35 -5.37
C GLU A 68 12.76 -18.79 -5.08
N ASN A 69 11.99 -18.01 -4.30
CA ASN A 69 10.61 -18.35 -3.97
C ASN A 69 9.69 -18.20 -5.21
N HIS A 70 9.35 -19.33 -5.84
CA HIS A 70 8.57 -19.35 -7.08
C HIS A 70 7.16 -18.76 -6.93
N ASP A 71 6.48 -19.01 -5.81
CA ASP A 71 5.14 -18.47 -5.57
C ASP A 71 5.14 -16.94 -5.53
N ALA A 72 6.13 -16.34 -4.86
CA ALA A 72 6.30 -14.89 -4.82
C ALA A 72 6.68 -14.32 -6.20
N GLN A 73 7.53 -15.00 -6.98
CA GLN A 73 7.86 -14.59 -8.36
C GLN A 73 6.62 -14.56 -9.25
N GLN A 74 5.82 -15.64 -9.21
CA GLN A 74 4.59 -15.74 -10.01
C GLN A 74 3.56 -14.69 -9.58
N CYS A 75 3.40 -14.47 -8.28
CA CYS A 75 2.54 -13.41 -7.76
C CYS A 75 2.99 -12.03 -8.25
N LEU A 76 4.29 -11.74 -8.18
CA LEU A 76 4.85 -10.45 -8.60
C LEU A 76 4.60 -10.21 -10.10
N GLU A 77 4.85 -11.21 -10.95
CA GLU A 77 4.60 -11.11 -12.39
C GLU A 77 3.12 -10.87 -12.69
N MET A 78 2.22 -11.62 -12.05
CA MET A 78 0.78 -11.46 -12.21
C MET A 78 0.31 -10.07 -11.76
N CYS A 79 0.73 -9.62 -10.58
CA CYS A 79 0.39 -8.28 -10.07
C CYS A 79 0.89 -7.19 -11.02
N ASN A 80 2.10 -7.33 -11.55
CA ASN A 80 2.65 -6.38 -12.50
C ASN A 80 1.80 -6.27 -13.78
N VAL A 81 1.31 -7.38 -14.30
CA VAL A 81 0.45 -7.39 -15.50
C VAL A 81 -0.89 -6.69 -15.20
N GLU A 82 -1.54 -7.02 -14.09
CA GLU A 82 -2.85 -6.46 -13.76
C GLU A 82 -2.77 -4.97 -13.38
N LEU A 83 -1.79 -4.57 -12.57
CA LEU A 83 -1.56 -3.17 -12.23
C LEU A 83 -1.21 -2.34 -13.45
N ARG A 84 -0.40 -2.88 -14.38
CA ARG A 84 -0.12 -2.21 -15.64
C ARG A 84 -1.39 -1.95 -16.43
N LYS A 85 -2.26 -2.95 -16.57
CA LYS A 85 -3.55 -2.78 -17.27
C LYS A 85 -4.42 -1.73 -16.58
N LEU A 86 -4.50 -1.78 -15.25
CA LEU A 86 -5.26 -0.82 -14.45
C LEU A 86 -4.74 0.61 -14.66
N TYR A 87 -3.43 0.82 -14.53
CA TYR A 87 -2.84 2.14 -14.70
C TYR A 87 -2.98 2.64 -16.13
N LEU A 88 -2.70 1.82 -17.14
CA LEU A 88 -2.90 2.19 -18.55
C LEU A 88 -4.37 2.48 -18.86
N SER A 89 -5.32 1.76 -18.28
CA SER A 89 -6.75 2.09 -18.45
C SER A 89 -7.11 3.47 -17.90
N ARG A 90 -6.33 3.98 -16.94
CA ARG A 90 -6.53 5.26 -16.29
C ARG A 90 -5.80 6.42 -16.98
N VAL A 91 -4.52 6.24 -17.31
CA VAL A 91 -3.70 7.27 -17.96
C VAL A 91 -3.87 7.29 -19.48
N GLY A 92 -4.38 6.20 -20.05
CA GLY A 92 -4.52 6.00 -21.49
C GLY A 92 -3.30 5.33 -22.11
N ASP A 93 -3.05 5.66 -23.37
CA ASP A 93 -1.99 5.06 -24.17
C ASP A 93 -0.58 5.55 -23.74
N LEU A 94 0.42 4.68 -23.88
CA LEU A 94 1.82 5.02 -23.58
C LEU A 94 2.41 6.09 -24.52
N GLY A 95 1.76 6.36 -25.66
CA GLY A 95 2.11 7.44 -26.57
C GLY A 95 1.64 8.82 -26.12
N ARG A 96 0.81 8.93 -25.08
CA ARG A 96 0.33 10.24 -24.59
C ARG A 96 1.48 11.05 -24.00
N ILE A 97 1.41 12.37 -24.19
CA ILE A 97 2.39 13.32 -23.69
C ILE A 97 1.81 13.99 -22.44
N PRO A 98 2.34 13.70 -21.23
CA PRO A 98 1.92 14.39 -20.02
C PRO A 98 2.45 15.83 -20.02
N GLN A 99 1.60 16.75 -19.58
CA GLN A 99 1.89 18.16 -19.35
C GLN A 99 1.64 18.52 -17.88
N LEU A 100 2.37 19.49 -17.36
CA LEU A 100 2.14 20.02 -16.01
C LEU A 100 0.91 20.94 -16.03
N SER A 101 -0.09 20.60 -15.22
CA SER A 101 -1.34 21.37 -15.11
C SER A 101 -1.28 22.43 -13.99
N VAL A 102 -0.33 22.28 -13.07
CA VAL A 102 -0.14 23.18 -11.92
C VAL A 102 1.13 24.01 -12.05
N GLU A 103 1.10 25.19 -11.45
CA GLU A 103 2.29 26.04 -11.36
C GLU A 103 3.36 25.42 -10.44
N ALA A 104 4.63 25.70 -10.73
CA ALA A 104 5.76 25.12 -10.00
C ALA A 104 5.74 25.41 -8.49
N GLU A 105 5.09 26.50 -8.07
CA GLU A 105 4.94 26.93 -6.69
C GLU A 105 4.00 26.03 -5.87
N ASP A 106 3.06 25.34 -6.53
CA ASP A 106 2.10 24.42 -5.90
C ASP A 106 2.62 22.99 -5.79
N LEU A 107 3.67 22.64 -6.55
CA LEU A 107 4.24 21.29 -6.57
C LEU A 107 4.68 20.79 -5.18
N PRO A 108 5.37 21.57 -4.32
CA PRO A 108 5.81 21.10 -3.01
C PRO A 108 4.65 20.75 -2.07
N GLN A 109 3.46 21.33 -2.29
CA GLN A 109 2.27 21.06 -1.48
C GLN A 109 1.53 19.80 -1.96
N ARG A 110 1.63 19.48 -3.26
CA ARG A 110 0.91 18.37 -3.91
C ARG A 110 1.72 17.09 -4.01
N VAL A 111 3.05 17.22 -4.02
CA VAL A 111 4.00 16.14 -4.22
C VAL A 111 4.81 15.96 -2.95
N ARG A 112 4.65 14.80 -2.31
CA ARG A 112 5.35 14.46 -1.06
C ARG A 112 6.45 13.42 -1.24
N ASP A 113 6.49 12.78 -2.39
CA ASP A 113 7.35 11.64 -2.66
C ASP A 113 8.50 12.04 -3.59
N GLU A 114 9.70 11.58 -3.27
CA GLU A 114 10.91 11.88 -4.03
C GLU A 114 10.85 11.30 -5.44
N ARG A 115 10.28 10.09 -5.61
CA ARG A 115 10.14 9.43 -6.92
C ARG A 115 9.15 10.18 -7.80
N SER A 116 8.05 10.65 -7.20
CA SER A 116 7.09 11.53 -7.87
C SER A 116 7.74 12.83 -8.34
N THR A 117 8.56 13.44 -7.49
CA THR A 117 9.31 14.65 -7.84
C THR A 117 10.28 14.39 -8.99
N HIS A 118 11.00 13.26 -8.95
CA HIS A 118 11.90 12.84 -10.01
C HIS A 118 11.18 12.64 -11.35
N LEU A 119 10.04 11.94 -11.35
CA LEU A 119 9.22 11.76 -12.55
C LEU A 119 8.72 13.09 -13.12
N LEU A 120 8.32 14.04 -12.27
CA LEU A 120 7.90 15.38 -12.72
C LEU A 120 9.02 16.18 -13.38
N GLN A 121 10.28 15.97 -12.99
CA GLN A 121 11.42 16.59 -13.69
C GLN A 121 11.58 16.09 -15.13
N LEU A 122 11.07 14.88 -15.44
CA LEU A 122 11.06 14.31 -16.79
C LEU A 122 9.83 14.75 -17.60
N VAL A 123 8.77 15.23 -16.94
CA VAL A 123 7.56 15.75 -17.59
C VAL A 123 7.86 17.15 -18.13
N ASN A 124 8.27 17.20 -19.40
CA ASN A 124 8.57 18.43 -20.11
C ASN A 124 7.48 18.85 -21.12
N GLY A 125 6.36 18.13 -21.18
CA GLY A 125 5.27 18.39 -22.13
C GLY A 125 5.57 18.02 -23.59
N LEU A 126 6.71 17.36 -23.86
CA LEU A 126 7.12 16.94 -25.21
C LEU A 126 7.45 15.45 -25.31
N THR A 127 7.64 14.79 -24.17
CA THR A 127 8.10 13.41 -24.09
C THR A 127 6.91 12.48 -23.86
N PRO A 128 6.74 11.42 -24.67
CA PRO A 128 5.66 10.47 -24.45
C PRO A 128 5.87 9.66 -23.17
N LEU A 129 4.77 9.17 -22.61
CA LEU A 129 4.74 8.45 -21.35
C LEU A 129 5.71 7.26 -21.33
N ALA A 130 5.78 6.50 -22.44
CA ALA A 130 6.72 5.38 -22.60
C ALA A 130 8.17 5.80 -22.30
N THR A 131 8.61 6.91 -22.91
CA THR A 131 9.99 7.39 -22.76
C THR A 131 10.25 7.96 -21.37
N ILE A 132 9.26 8.60 -20.73
CA ILE A 132 9.39 9.06 -19.34
C ILE A 132 9.58 7.86 -18.40
N VAL A 133 8.77 6.81 -18.58
CA VAL A 133 8.87 5.60 -17.78
C VAL A 133 10.23 4.91 -17.98
N GLU A 134 10.70 4.79 -19.22
CA GLU A 134 12.02 4.24 -19.54
C GLU A 134 13.17 5.08 -18.95
N ALA A 135 13.08 6.41 -19.03
CA ALA A 135 14.11 7.32 -18.52
C ALA A 135 14.15 7.41 -16.99
N SER A 136 13.05 7.10 -16.30
CA SER A 136 12.96 7.16 -14.84
C SER A 136 13.88 6.16 -14.11
N GLY A 137 14.28 5.07 -14.77
CA GLY A 137 15.01 3.96 -14.14
C GLY A 137 14.19 3.14 -13.14
N LEU A 138 12.90 3.45 -12.96
CA LEU A 138 11.99 2.72 -12.08
C LEU A 138 11.36 1.53 -12.81
N PRO A 139 10.88 0.50 -12.08
CA PRO A 139 10.02 -0.52 -12.65
C PRO A 139 8.82 0.11 -13.35
N GLN A 140 8.49 -0.38 -14.55
CA GLN A 140 7.45 0.21 -15.39
C GLN A 140 6.11 0.40 -14.67
N VAL A 141 5.70 -0.57 -13.87
CA VAL A 141 4.43 -0.53 -13.11
C VAL A 141 4.47 0.52 -12.00
N GLU A 142 5.62 0.68 -11.35
CA GLU A 142 5.82 1.68 -10.31
C GLU A 142 5.76 3.09 -10.90
N ALA A 143 6.47 3.34 -12.00
CA ALA A 143 6.43 4.62 -12.70
C ALA A 143 5.01 4.96 -13.16
N LEU A 144 4.32 4.01 -13.80
CA LEU A 144 2.92 4.19 -14.22
C LEU A 144 1.98 4.43 -13.04
N GLY A 145 2.18 3.74 -11.92
CA GLY A 145 1.40 3.95 -10.70
C GLY A 145 1.54 5.38 -10.19
N ILE A 146 2.78 5.88 -10.07
CA ILE A 146 3.06 7.25 -9.65
C ILE A 146 2.46 8.27 -10.62
N LEU A 147 2.65 8.08 -11.93
CA LEU A 147 2.09 8.96 -12.96
C LEU A 147 0.55 8.98 -12.91
N SER A 148 -0.08 7.82 -12.69
CA SER A 148 -1.53 7.73 -12.53
C SER A 148 -2.04 8.47 -11.29
N GLU A 149 -1.27 8.46 -10.20
CA GLU A 149 -1.59 9.19 -8.98
C GLU A 149 -1.44 10.71 -9.18
N LEU A 150 -0.40 11.14 -9.88
CA LEU A 150 -0.18 12.55 -10.24
C LEU A 150 -1.30 13.07 -11.14
N PHE A 151 -1.79 12.25 -12.07
CA PHE A 151 -2.93 12.58 -12.91
C PHE A 151 -4.21 12.80 -12.09
N LEU A 152 -4.48 11.93 -11.12
CA LEU A 152 -5.64 12.09 -10.23
C LEU A 152 -5.61 13.30 -9.33
N ARG A 153 -4.42 13.69 -8.91
CA ARG A 153 -4.20 14.89 -8.10
C ARG A 153 -4.25 16.16 -8.94
N HIS A 154 -4.53 16.04 -10.24
CA HIS A 154 -4.51 17.10 -11.23
C HIS A 154 -3.16 17.84 -11.26
N VAL A 155 -2.06 17.12 -11.01
CA VAL A 155 -0.70 17.68 -11.12
C VAL A 155 -0.23 17.61 -12.57
N ILE A 156 -0.52 16.48 -13.23
CA ILE A 156 -0.31 16.29 -14.66
C ILE A 156 -1.64 16.14 -15.37
N GLU A 157 -1.68 16.61 -16.61
CA GLU A 157 -2.74 16.34 -17.57
C GLU A 157 -2.15 15.73 -18.83
N PHE A 158 -2.98 15.10 -19.64
CA PHE A 158 -2.57 14.60 -20.95
C PHE A 158 -3.16 15.55 -21.98
N GLU A 159 -2.34 15.96 -22.96
CA GLU A 159 -2.86 16.70 -24.11
C GLU A 159 -3.84 15.77 -24.84
N ASP A 160 -5.14 16.05 -24.69
CA ASP A 160 -6.18 15.41 -25.49
C ASP A 160 -6.16 16.08 -26.87
N GLU A 161 -5.74 15.33 -27.89
CA GLU A 161 -5.81 15.75 -29.30
C GLU A 161 -7.27 15.91 -29.77
#